data_AF-A0A938DNN5-F1
#
_entry.id   AF-A0A938DNN5-F1
#
_cell.length_a   1.000
_cell.length_b   1.000
_cell.length_c   1.000
_cell.angle_alpha   90.00
_cell.angle_beta   90.00
_cell.angle_gamma   90.00
#
_symmetry.space_group_name_H-M   'P 1'
#
loop_
_entity.id
_entity.type
_entity.pdbx_description
1 polymer ?
#
loop_
_entity_poly.entity_id
_entity_poly.type
_entity_poly.pdbx_seq_one_letter_code
_entity_poly.pdbx_strand_id
1 'polypeptide(L)'
;AVLARHHGIPFVVAAPWSTVDLATPDGAAIRIEDRGGDEVTVVGGVRQAPRGTPAANPAFDVTPAGLVHALVTERGVVTRPSRTKLARLASPRR
;
A
#
# COMPACT_ATOMS: atom_id res chain seq x y z
N ALA A 1 6.10 3.63 -5.83
CA ALA A 1 7.25 3.77 -4.92
C ALA A 1 8.63 3.59 -5.60
N VAL A 2 8.85 2.52 -6.38
CA VAL A 2 10.16 2.23 -7.03
C VAL A 2 10.65 3.39 -7.92
N LEU A 3 9.79 3.90 -8.81
CA LEU A 3 10.13 5.02 -9.69
C LEU A 3 10.48 6.31 -8.92
N ALA A 4 9.77 6.59 -7.83
CA ALA A 4 10.07 7.74 -6.98
C ALA A 4 11.49 7.64 -6.40
N ARG A 5 11.89 6.45 -5.91
CA ARG A 5 13.27 6.20 -5.46
C ARG A 5 14.27 6.36 -6.60
N HIS A 6 13.97 5.84 -7.79
CA HIS A 6 14.86 5.94 -8.96
C HIS A 6 15.14 7.41 -9.34
N HIS A 7 14.13 8.27 -9.27
CA HIS A 7 14.26 9.69 -9.61
C HIS A 7 14.54 10.62 -8.42
N GLY A 8 14.82 10.08 -7.23
CA GLY A 8 15.13 10.89 -6.04
C GLY A 8 13.95 11.70 -5.49
N ILE A 9 12.71 11.31 -5.80
CA ILE A 9 11.48 11.99 -5.35
C ILE A 9 11.02 11.38 -4.02
N PRO A 10 10.72 12.18 -2.97
CA PRO A 10 10.16 11.68 -1.72
C PRO A 10 8.80 11.01 -1.92
N PHE A 11 8.68 9.72 -1.56
CA PHE A 11 7.41 8.99 -1.56
C PHE A 11 6.77 9.01 -0.17
N VAL A 12 5.63 9.68 -0.02
CA VAL A 12 4.91 9.85 1.25
C VAL A 12 3.61 9.06 1.23
N VAL A 13 3.33 8.32 2.31
CA VAL A 13 2.06 7.62 2.53
C VAL A 13 1.27 8.40 3.59
N ALA A 14 0.00 8.70 3.31
CA ALA A 14 -0.92 9.29 4.27
C ALA A 14 -2.04 8.28 4.57
N ALA A 15 -2.19 7.91 5.83
CA ALA A 15 -3.23 7.00 6.28
C ALA A 15 -3.59 7.30 7.74
N PRO A 16 -4.86 7.14 8.15
CA PRO A 16 -5.22 7.25 9.56
C PRO A 16 -4.56 6.14 10.38
N TRP A 17 -4.36 6.36 11.68
CA TRP A 17 -3.75 5.37 12.57
C TRP A 17 -4.54 4.05 12.60
N SER A 18 -5.86 4.12 12.39
CA SER A 18 -6.72 2.94 12.31
C SER A 18 -6.35 1.96 11.19
N THR A 19 -5.60 2.38 10.18
CA THR A 19 -5.09 1.52 9.10
C THR A 19 -3.77 0.81 9.47
N VAL A 20 -3.11 1.22 10.57
CA VAL A 20 -1.84 0.61 10.99
C VAL A 20 -2.09 -0.65 11.79
N ASP A 21 -1.77 -1.81 11.20
CA ASP A 21 -1.77 -3.09 11.91
C ASP A 21 -0.35 -3.44 12.40
N LEU A 22 -0.17 -3.47 13.73
CA LEU A 22 1.08 -3.84 14.38
C LEU A 22 1.21 -5.36 14.64
N ALA A 23 0.12 -6.11 14.51
CA ALA A 23 0.12 -7.57 14.66
C ALA A 23 0.69 -8.25 13.41
N THR A 24 0.47 -7.67 12.23
CA THR A 24 1.10 -8.13 10.98
C THR A 24 2.63 -8.02 11.06
N PRO A 25 3.38 -9.12 10.84
CA PRO A 25 4.84 -9.14 11.02
C PRO A 25 5.57 -8.29 9.97
N ASP A 26 5.17 -8.45 8.70
CA ASP A 26 5.71 -7.75 7.54
C ASP A 26 4.71 -7.78 6.37
N GLY A 27 5.12 -7.18 5.25
CA GLY A 27 4.28 -7.07 4.07
C GLY A 27 3.96 -8.39 3.36
N ALA A 28 4.73 -9.46 3.57
CA ALA A 28 4.47 -10.76 2.94
C ALA A 28 3.27 -11.49 3.59
N ALA A 29 2.92 -11.10 4.83
CA ALA A 29 1.74 -11.63 5.51
C ALA A 29 0.43 -10.94 5.09
N ILE A 30 0.48 -9.85 4.30
CA ILE A 30 -0.70 -9.16 3.80
C ILE A 30 -1.32 -9.97 2.65
N ARG A 31 -2.55 -10.44 2.83
CA ARG A 31 -3.30 -11.12 1.77
C ARG A 31 -3.75 -10.12 0.71
N ILE A 32 -3.37 -10.36 -0.53
CA ILE A 32 -3.81 -9.56 -1.68
C ILE A 32 -5.12 -10.14 -2.22
N GLU A 33 -6.13 -9.29 -2.33
CA GLU A 33 -7.40 -9.62 -2.96
C GLU A 33 -7.20 -9.78 -4.48
N ASP A 34 -7.72 -10.86 -5.04
CA ASP A 34 -7.82 -11.07 -6.49
C ASP A 34 -9.27 -10.83 -6.91
N ARG A 35 -9.47 -9.93 -7.86
CA ARG A 35 -10.79 -9.48 -8.32
C ARG A 35 -11.13 -10.08 -9.69
N GLY A 36 -12.39 -9.97 -10.10
CA GLY A 36 -12.83 -10.53 -11.38
C GLY A 36 -12.06 -9.95 -12.57
N GLY A 37 -11.66 -10.80 -13.52
CA GLY A 37 -10.96 -10.38 -14.74
C GLY A 37 -11.78 -9.45 -15.66
N ASP A 38 -13.09 -9.35 -15.45
CA ASP A 38 -13.94 -8.41 -16.17
C ASP A 38 -13.59 -6.95 -15.86
N GLU A 39 -13.09 -6.60 -14.67
CA GLU A 39 -12.66 -5.22 -14.37
C GLU A 39 -11.46 -4.77 -15.21
N VAL A 40 -10.68 -5.72 -15.72
CA VAL A 40 -9.55 -5.47 -16.62
C VAL A 40 -10.00 -5.52 -18.08
N THR A 41 -10.87 -6.48 -18.44
CA THR A 41 -11.25 -6.73 -19.83
C THR A 41 -12.47 -5.93 -20.31
N VAL A 42 -13.22 -5.30 -19.39
CA VAL A 42 -14.42 -4.49 -19.65
C VAL A 42 -14.32 -3.17 -18.89
N VAL A 43 -14.41 -2.06 -19.61
CA VAL A 43 -14.34 -0.70 -19.05
C VAL A 43 -15.61 0.06 -19.43
N GLY A 44 -16.31 0.62 -18.44
CA GLY A 44 -17.57 1.35 -18.67
C GLY A 44 -18.66 0.50 -19.33
N GLY A 45 -18.66 -0.82 -19.08
CA GLY A 45 -19.58 -1.77 -19.73
C GLY A 45 -19.19 -2.20 -21.15
N VAL A 46 -18.09 -1.68 -21.71
CA VAL A 46 -17.61 -1.99 -23.05
C VAL A 46 -16.36 -2.87 -22.98
N ARG A 47 -16.39 -4.01 -23.70
CA ARG A 47 -15.28 -4.96 -23.76
C ARG A 47 -14.08 -4.37 -24.52
N GLN A 48 -12.91 -4.38 -23.88
CA GLN A 48 -11.65 -3.84 -24.41
C GLN A 48 -10.70 -4.94 -24.91
N ALA A 49 -10.79 -6.14 -24.33
CA ALA A 49 -9.97 -7.29 -24.73
C ALA A 49 -10.78 -8.32 -25.53
N PRO A 50 -10.15 -9.15 -26.39
CA PRO A 50 -10.82 -10.25 -27.06
C PRO A 50 -11.62 -11.14 -26.10
N ARG A 51 -12.74 -11.70 -26.56
CA ARG A 51 -13.57 -12.59 -25.73
C ARG A 51 -12.76 -13.80 -25.26
N GLY A 52 -12.90 -14.14 -23.98
CA GLY A 52 -12.19 -15.27 -23.35
C GLY A 52 -10.75 -14.98 -22.94
N THR A 53 -10.25 -13.74 -23.09
CA THR A 53 -8.91 -13.36 -22.63
C THR A 53 -8.83 -13.49 -21.10
N PRO A 54 -7.91 -14.31 -20.54
CA PRO A 54 -7.68 -14.35 -19.10
C PRO A 54 -6.99 -13.06 -18.63
N ALA A 55 -7.30 -12.63 -17.40
CA ALA A 55 -6.67 -11.47 -16.78
C ALA A 55 -6.30 -11.79 -15.34
N ALA A 56 -5.14 -11.32 -14.90
CA ALA A 56 -4.77 -11.24 -13.49
C ALA A 56 -5.22 -9.87 -12.97
N ASN A 57 -5.91 -9.84 -11.82
CA ASN A 57 -6.43 -8.60 -11.25
C ASN A 57 -6.20 -8.51 -9.73
N PRO A 58 -4.92 -8.48 -9.29
CA PRO A 58 -4.61 -8.18 -7.89
C PRO A 58 -5.03 -6.75 -7.57
N ALA A 59 -5.91 -6.57 -6.58
CA ALA A 59 -6.48 -5.27 -6.24
C ALA A 59 -5.48 -4.32 -5.54
N PHE A 60 -4.43 -4.89 -4.96
CA PHE A 60 -3.44 -4.18 -4.16
C PHE A 60 -2.02 -4.69 -4.44
N ASP A 61 -1.04 -3.84 -4.14
CA ASP A 61 0.37 -4.23 -4.04
C ASP A 61 0.93 -3.91 -2.64
N VAL A 62 2.14 -4.41 -2.37
CA VAL A 62 2.87 -4.13 -1.13
C VAL A 62 4.09 -3.29 -1.46
N THR A 63 4.15 -2.08 -0.93
CA THR A 63 5.35 -1.23 -0.99
C THR A 63 6.25 -1.49 0.24
N PRO A 64 7.50 -1.97 0.06
CA PRO A 64 8.43 -2.12 1.17
C PRO A 64 8.72 -0.80 1.88
N ALA A 65 8.80 -0.82 3.21
CA ALA A 65 9.00 0.37 4.05
C ALA A 65 10.27 1.18 3.69
N GLY A 66 11.32 0.52 3.18
CA GLY A 66 12.54 1.17 2.72
C GLY A 66 12.37 2.09 1.50
N LEU A 67 11.24 2.02 0.79
CA LEU A 67 10.89 2.93 -0.30
C LEU A 67 10.02 4.11 0.16
N VAL A 68 9.58 4.13 1.42
CA VAL A 68 8.70 5.17 1.98
C VAL A 68 9.52 6.21 2.72
N HIS A 69 9.45 7.46 2.27
CA HIS A 69 10.11 8.60 2.92
C HIS A 69 9.43 8.95 4.25
N ALA A 70 8.10 9.02 4.27
CA ALA A 70 7.33 9.31 5.49
C ALA A 70 5.95 8.63 5.47
N LEU A 71 5.48 8.24 6.66
CA LEU A 71 4.09 7.90 6.94
C LEU A 71 3.47 9.06 7.75
N VAL A 72 2.40 9.64 7.25
CA VAL A 72 1.66 10.74 7.89
C VAL A 72 0.35 10.19 8.43
N THR A 73 0.10 10.43 9.72
CA THR A 73 -1.12 10.02 10.44
C THR A 73 -1.61 11.19 11.30
N GLU A 74 -2.83 11.12 11.83
CA GLU A 74 -3.36 12.07 12.81
C GLU A 74 -2.59 12.06 14.15
N ARG A 75 -1.78 11.03 14.42
CA ARG A 75 -0.90 10.95 15.60
C ARG A 75 0.46 11.63 15.39
N GLY A 76 0.79 11.95 14.14
CA GLY A 76 2.05 12.58 13.75
C GLY A 76 2.69 11.94 12.51
N VAL A 77 3.91 12.40 12.20
CA VAL A 77 4.69 12.00 11.03
C VAL A 77 5.84 11.07 11.44
N VAL A 78 5.97 9.93 10.76
CA VAL A 78 7.08 8.99 10.92
C VAL A 78 7.94 8.99 9.67
N THR A 79 9.11 9.63 9.71
CA THR A 79 10.10 9.57 8.62
C THR A 79 10.84 8.24 8.65
N ARG A 80 11.13 7.66 7.47
CA ARG A 80 11.69 6.31 7.28
C ARG A 80 11.00 5.30 8.22
N PRO A 81 9.73 4.93 7.94
CA PRO A 81 8.91 4.11 8.83
C PRO A 81 9.59 2.80 9.20
N SER A 82 9.44 2.40 10.46
CA SER A 82 9.92 1.11 10.98
C SER A 82 9.01 0.66 12.11
N ARG A 83 8.99 -0.65 12.38
CA ARG A 83 8.18 -1.24 13.47
C ARG A 83 8.41 -0.53 14.81
N THR A 84 9.67 -0.25 15.16
CA THR A 84 10.02 0.44 16.40
C THR A 84 9.47 1.86 16.46
N LYS A 85 9.54 2.63 15.37
CA LYS A 85 9.01 4.00 15.34
C LYS A 85 7.49 4.02 15.40
N LEU A 86 6.82 3.09 14.72
CA LEU A 86 5.37 2.93 14.78
C LEU A 86 4.91 2.53 16.19
N ALA A 87 5.59 1.59 16.85
CA ALA A 87 5.28 1.19 18.23
C ALA A 87 5.38 2.37 19.22
N ARG A 88 6.35 3.28 19.03
CA ARG A 88 6.44 4.52 19.82
C ARG A 88 5.26 5.45 19.59
N LEU A 89 4.78 5.57 18.35
CA LEU A 89 3.61 6.38 18.00
C LEU A 89 2.30 5.78 18.52
N ALA A 90 2.26 4.47 18.75
CA ALA A 90 1.12 3.77 19.34
C ALA A 90 0.92 4.09 20.84
N SER A 91 2.01 4.44 21.53
CA SER A 91 2.00 4.69 22.97
C SER A 91 1.28 6.02 23.28
N PRO A 92 0.49 6.11 24.36
CA PRO A 92 -0.14 7.37 24.74
C PRO A 92 0.92 8.45 24.93
N ARG A 93 0.68 9.63 24.38
CA ARG A 93 1.48 10.81 24.74
C ARG A 93 1.22 11.10 26.22
N ARG A 94 2.27 11.07 27.04
CA ARG A 94 2.22 11.57 28.41
C ARG A 94 1.87 13.05 28.42
#